data_AF-A0A0W0XPB4-F1
#
_entry.id   AF-A0A0W0XPB4-F1
#
_cell.length_a   1.000
_cell.length_b   1.000
_cell.length_c   1.000
_cell.angle_alpha   90.00
_cell.angle_beta   90.00
_cell.angle_gamma   90.00
#
_symmetry.space_group_name_H-M   'P 1'
#
loop_
_entity.id
_entity.type
_entity.pdbx_description
1 polymer ?
#
loop_
_entity_poly.entity_id
_entity_poly.type
_entity_poly.pdbx_seq_one_letter_code
_entity_poly.pdbx_strand_id
1 'polypeptide(L)'
;MNRETSPCWFKQRNYIHFDSRLSLKNTIKLVTNPACIIKHSFYPFIKDTLCEKKINNSLERNVKERQVLYASHADSHIYSYYAHLLSEKYEQFLLNKGLANHVLAFRKIPKPQSEKNMCNIDFANHAFREIVSLGNCVALVIDIKGFFDNLDHEILKQNWICLLEDQNFLPEDHYCVYKSLTKYSFVEKEQLYEKLSISKNNHQRLPNYKYCHPSTFRKLIRGNKLIQINSNNYAIPQV
;
A
#
# COMPACT_ATOMS: atom_id res chain seq x y z
N MET A 1 -1.86 -0.28 35.13
CA MET A 1 -2.08 0.35 33.80
C MET A 1 -1.69 -0.66 32.74
N ASN A 2 -2.66 -1.35 32.14
CA ASN A 2 -2.40 -2.26 31.03
C ASN A 2 -1.85 -1.46 29.84
N ARG A 3 -0.63 -1.77 29.39
CA ARG A 3 -0.16 -1.31 28.09
C ARG A 3 -1.02 -2.04 27.06
N GLU A 4 -2.03 -1.35 26.50
CA GLU A 4 -2.73 -1.85 25.32
C GLU A 4 -1.68 -2.13 24.25
N THR A 5 -1.43 -3.41 23.98
CA THR A 5 -0.57 -3.84 22.90
C THR A 5 -1.20 -3.38 21.60
N SER A 6 -0.47 -2.57 20.83
CA SER A 6 -0.99 -2.06 19.56
C SER A 6 -1.27 -3.24 18.60
N PRO A 7 -2.40 -3.25 17.87
CA PRO A 7 -2.70 -4.30 16.91
C PRO A 7 -1.59 -4.44 15.86
N CYS A 8 -1.39 -5.66 15.34
CA CYS A 8 -0.29 -5.95 14.42
C CYS A 8 -0.37 -5.21 13.06
N TRP A 9 -1.55 -4.68 12.73
CA TRP A 9 -1.82 -3.85 11.55
C TRP A 9 -1.67 -2.35 11.83
N PHE A 10 -1.56 -1.93 13.10
CA PHE A 10 -1.40 -0.53 13.43
C PHE A 10 0.05 -0.09 13.23
N LYS A 11 0.26 0.88 12.34
CA LYS A 11 1.58 1.50 12.13
C LYS A 11 1.42 2.97 11.77
N GLN A 12 2.01 3.84 12.56
CA GLN A 12 1.96 5.29 12.33
C GLN A 12 2.93 5.67 11.22
N ARG A 13 2.45 6.43 10.22
CA ARG A 13 3.26 6.91 9.09
C ARG A 13 3.85 8.28 9.42
N ASN A 14 5.09 8.51 8.98
CA ASN A 14 5.86 9.71 9.32
C ASN A 14 5.86 10.80 8.24
N TYR A 15 5.34 10.52 7.05
CA TYR A 15 5.17 11.52 6.01
C TYR A 15 4.07 12.53 6.37
N ILE A 16 4.06 13.67 5.70
CA ILE A 16 3.05 14.72 5.86
C ILE A 16 1.93 14.47 4.85
N HIS A 17 0.69 14.78 5.24
CA HIS A 17 -0.46 14.71 4.34
C HIS A 17 -1.45 15.86 4.61
N PHE A 18 -2.66 15.80 4.07
CA PHE A 18 -3.75 16.76 4.31
C PHE A 18 -4.48 16.55 5.64
N ASP A 19 -4.34 15.39 6.27
CA ASP A 19 -4.92 15.04 7.56
C ASP A 19 -3.87 14.90 8.65
N SER A 20 -4.30 14.84 9.90
CA SER A 20 -3.39 14.64 11.03
C SER A 20 -3.32 13.16 11.38
N ARG A 21 -2.19 12.74 11.96
CA ARG A 21 -2.04 11.39 12.50
C ARG A 21 -3.15 11.09 13.52
N LEU A 22 -3.73 9.91 13.42
CA LEU A 22 -4.74 9.42 14.36
C LEU A 22 -4.08 8.75 15.56
N SER A 23 -4.70 8.89 16.73
CA SER A 23 -4.36 8.07 17.89
C SER A 23 -4.82 6.62 17.67
N LEU A 24 -4.24 5.67 18.41
CA LEU A 24 -4.64 4.26 18.34
C LEU A 24 -6.16 4.09 18.56
N LYS A 25 -6.69 4.72 19.62
CA LYS A 25 -8.12 4.69 19.97
C LYS A 25 -9.02 5.18 18.81
N ASN A 26 -8.68 6.33 18.22
CA ASN A 26 -9.46 6.88 17.11
C ASN A 26 -9.32 6.03 15.84
N THR A 27 -8.15 5.45 15.64
CA THR A 27 -7.89 4.54 14.51
C THR A 27 -8.74 3.30 14.61
N ILE A 28 -8.75 2.62 15.77
CA ILE A 28 -9.59 1.44 16.00
C ILE A 28 -11.06 1.80 15.74
N LYS A 29 -11.56 2.88 16.34
CA LYS A 29 -12.95 3.33 16.14
C LYS A 29 -13.30 3.57 14.67
N LEU A 30 -12.37 4.09 13.87
CA LEU A 30 -12.56 4.34 12.45
C LEU A 30 -12.60 3.03 11.66
N VAL A 31 -11.58 2.18 11.81
CA VAL A 31 -11.35 1.06 10.89
C VAL A 31 -12.23 -0.15 11.19
N THR A 32 -12.61 -0.38 12.45
CA THR A 32 -13.41 -1.55 12.84
C THR A 32 -14.92 -1.36 12.66
N ASN A 33 -15.36 -0.19 12.19
CA ASN A 33 -16.77 0.10 11.94
C ASN A 33 -17.04 0.28 10.44
N PRO A 34 -17.66 -0.71 9.76
CA PRO A 34 -17.98 -0.63 8.33
C PRO A 34 -18.76 0.63 7.96
N ALA A 35 -19.69 1.10 8.81
CA ALA A 35 -20.47 2.30 8.55
C ALA A 35 -19.61 3.58 8.52
N CYS A 36 -18.48 3.60 9.24
CA CYS A 36 -17.51 4.68 9.15
C CYS A 36 -16.78 4.65 7.80
N ILE A 37 -16.43 3.46 7.30
CA ILE A 37 -15.74 3.26 6.01
C ILE A 37 -16.63 3.63 4.83
N ILE A 38 -17.89 3.23 4.86
CA ILE A 38 -18.88 3.56 3.82
C ILE A 38 -19.05 5.09 3.67
N LYS A 39 -19.01 5.82 4.79
CA LYS A 39 -19.13 7.29 4.83
C LYS A 39 -17.78 8.00 4.68
N HIS A 40 -16.67 7.28 4.69
CA HIS A 40 -15.34 7.86 4.73
C HIS A 40 -15.00 8.53 3.40
N SER A 41 -14.50 9.75 3.48
CA SER A 41 -14.03 10.50 2.31
C SER A 41 -12.52 10.36 2.17
N PHE A 42 -12.09 9.47 1.28
CA PHE A 42 -10.67 9.28 0.97
C PHE A 42 -10.05 10.54 0.36
N TYR A 43 -8.86 10.91 0.82
CA TYR A 43 -8.11 12.01 0.21
C TYR A 43 -7.42 11.55 -1.07
N PRO A 44 -7.09 12.46 -2.00
CA PRO A 44 -6.13 12.14 -3.05
C PRO A 44 -4.79 11.77 -2.43
N PHE A 45 -4.12 10.79 -3.02
CA PHE A 45 -2.74 10.44 -2.71
C PHE A 45 -1.80 11.61 -3.04
N ILE A 46 -0.64 11.64 -2.40
CA ILE A 46 0.45 12.55 -2.76
C ILE A 46 1.46 11.76 -3.55
N LYS A 47 1.59 12.10 -4.83
CA LYS A 47 2.53 11.45 -5.74
C LYS A 47 3.90 12.11 -5.64
N ASP A 48 4.91 11.29 -5.40
CA ASP A 48 6.31 11.69 -5.30
C ASP A 48 7.18 10.81 -6.19
N THR A 49 8.32 11.35 -6.63
CA THR A 49 9.30 10.62 -7.43
C THR A 49 10.56 10.45 -6.60
N LEU A 50 10.81 9.22 -6.15
CA LEU A 50 12.01 8.87 -5.42
C LEU A 50 13.14 8.55 -6.40
N CYS A 51 14.27 9.23 -6.27
CA CYS A 51 15.45 8.99 -7.07
C CYS A 51 16.47 8.15 -6.29
N GLU A 52 16.62 6.88 -6.67
CA GLU A 52 17.68 6.01 -6.13
C GLU A 52 18.90 6.06 -7.05
N LYS A 53 20.05 6.48 -6.51
CA LYS A 53 21.33 6.41 -7.22
C LYS A 53 21.86 4.98 -7.13
N LYS A 54 21.95 4.28 -8.25
CA LYS A 54 22.64 2.98 -8.33
C LYS A 54 23.99 3.15 -9.02
N ILE A 55 25.01 2.54 -8.43
CA ILE A 55 26.31 2.34 -9.06
C ILE A 55 26.21 1.00 -9.77
N ASN A 56 26.39 0.99 -11.09
CA ASN A 56 26.46 -0.26 -11.86
C ASN A 56 27.90 -0.82 -11.84
N ASN A 57 28.09 -2.01 -12.42
CA ASN A 57 29.40 -2.65 -12.50
C ASN A 57 30.42 -1.84 -13.34
N SER A 58 29.97 -0.90 -14.19
CA SER A 58 30.81 0.05 -14.91
C SER A 58 31.11 1.35 -14.14
N LEU A 59 30.75 1.44 -12.86
CA LEU A 59 30.88 2.64 -12.00
C LEU A 59 30.08 3.86 -12.47
N GLU A 60 29.19 3.69 -13.45
CA GLU A 60 28.29 4.73 -13.91
C GLU A 60 27.11 4.87 -12.93
N ARG A 61 26.74 6.13 -12.69
CA ARG A 61 25.63 6.47 -11.80
C ARG A 61 24.35 6.53 -12.62
N ASN A 62 23.56 5.46 -12.56
CA ASN A 62 22.21 5.48 -13.10
C ASN A 62 21.23 5.90 -12.00
N VAL A 63 20.42 6.91 -12.29
CA VAL A 63 19.31 7.32 -11.42
C VAL A 63 18.11 6.47 -11.77
N LYS A 64 17.68 5.62 -10.84
CA LYS A 64 16.42 4.89 -10.98
C LYS A 64 15.33 5.69 -10.28
N GLU A 65 14.43 6.25 -11.06
CA GLU A 65 13.23 6.90 -10.55
C GLU A 65 12.17 5.86 -10.18
N ARG A 66 11.47 6.11 -9.08
CA ARG A 66 10.33 5.32 -8.63
C ARG A 66 9.22 6.24 -8.19
N GLN A 67 8.05 6.08 -8.81
CA GLN A 67 6.86 6.80 -8.38
C GLN A 67 6.30 6.13 -7.13
N VAL A 68 5.95 6.95 -6.13
CA VAL A 68 5.32 6.51 -4.88
C VAL A 68 4.10 7.39 -4.61
N LEU A 69 3.01 6.76 -4.21
CA LEU A 69 1.74 7.41 -3.91
C LEU A 69 1.47 7.30 -2.42
N TYR A 70 1.65 8.39 -1.66
CA TYR A 70 1.39 8.41 -0.22
C TYR A 70 -0.10 8.61 0.06
N ALA A 71 -0.71 7.67 0.77
CA ALA A 71 -2.07 7.79 1.27
C ALA A 71 -2.16 8.80 2.44
N SER A 72 -3.37 9.26 2.77
CA SER A 72 -3.57 10.03 4.01
C SER A 72 -3.36 9.16 5.25
N HIS A 73 -3.19 9.78 6.43
CA HIS A 73 -2.98 9.01 7.66
C HIS A 73 -4.18 8.10 7.96
N ALA A 74 -5.40 8.64 7.86
CA ALA A 74 -6.64 7.88 8.00
C ALA A 74 -6.72 6.75 6.95
N ASP A 75 -6.51 7.08 5.67
CA ASP A 75 -6.63 6.12 4.57
C ASP A 75 -5.60 4.99 4.71
N SER A 76 -4.36 5.32 5.12
CA SER A 76 -3.31 4.33 5.35
C SER A 76 -3.66 3.32 6.43
N HIS A 77 -4.40 3.74 7.46
CA HIS A 77 -4.88 2.84 8.50
C HIS A 77 -6.04 1.96 8.02
N ILE A 78 -6.95 2.51 7.21
CA ILE A 78 -8.01 1.74 6.56
C ILE A 78 -7.37 0.65 5.69
N TYR A 79 -6.44 1.00 4.80
CA TYR A 79 -5.74 0.02 3.96
C TYR A 79 -5.03 -1.06 4.79
N SER A 80 -4.34 -0.68 5.85
CA SER A 80 -3.63 -1.62 6.72
C SER A 80 -4.58 -2.59 7.44
N TYR A 81 -5.74 -2.09 7.90
CA TYR A 81 -6.74 -2.92 8.56
C TYR A 81 -7.44 -3.89 7.59
N TYR A 82 -7.89 -3.40 6.44
CA TYR A 82 -8.51 -4.26 5.42
C TYR A 82 -7.51 -5.27 4.84
N ALA A 83 -6.24 -4.90 4.67
CA ALA A 83 -5.19 -5.85 4.32
C ALA A 83 -5.05 -6.96 5.36
N HIS A 84 -5.14 -6.63 6.66
CA HIS A 84 -5.11 -7.63 7.73
C HIS A 84 -6.30 -8.59 7.67
N LEU A 85 -7.53 -8.09 7.50
CA LEU A 85 -8.72 -8.94 7.35
C LEU A 85 -8.59 -9.90 6.17
N LEU A 86 -8.09 -9.39 5.03
CA LEU A 86 -7.91 -10.18 3.82
C LEU A 86 -6.75 -11.15 3.92
N SER A 87 -5.70 -10.80 4.66
CA SER A 87 -4.54 -11.69 4.86
C SER A 87 -4.98 -13.00 5.49
N GLU A 88 -5.83 -12.96 6.53
CA GLU A 88 -6.30 -14.18 7.19
C GLU A 88 -7.07 -15.10 6.24
N LYS A 89 -7.99 -14.54 5.44
CA LYS A 89 -8.73 -15.28 4.42
C LYS A 89 -7.81 -15.81 3.31
N TYR A 90 -6.83 -15.01 2.90
CA TYR A 90 -5.85 -15.40 1.88
C TYR A 90 -4.94 -16.53 2.31
N GLU A 91 -4.51 -16.56 3.57
CA GLU A 91 -3.76 -17.69 4.13
C GLU A 91 -4.58 -18.98 4.10
N GLN A 92 -5.88 -18.93 4.46
CA GLN A 92 -6.77 -20.09 4.37
C GLN A 92 -6.99 -20.54 2.92
N PHE A 93 -7.21 -19.59 2.00
CA PHE A 93 -7.33 -19.89 0.57
C PHE A 93 -6.09 -20.63 0.03
N LEU A 94 -4.89 -20.16 0.39
CA LEU A 94 -3.64 -20.80 -0.03
C LEU A 94 -3.47 -22.21 0.55
N LEU A 95 -3.86 -22.43 1.81
CA LEU A 95 -3.84 -23.75 2.43
C LEU A 95 -4.79 -24.71 1.71
N ASN A 96 -6.04 -24.29 1.49
CA ASN A 96 -7.07 -25.08 0.81
C ASN A 96 -6.68 -25.44 -0.63
N LYS A 97 -5.91 -24.59 -1.31
CA LYS A 97 -5.39 -24.84 -2.67
C LYS A 97 -4.05 -25.58 -2.71
N GLY A 98 -3.43 -25.89 -1.57
CA GLY A 98 -2.08 -26.48 -1.53
C GLY A 98 -0.97 -25.55 -2.01
N LEU A 99 -1.22 -24.24 -2.02
CA LEU A 99 -0.31 -23.20 -2.53
C LEU A 99 0.49 -22.48 -1.43
N ALA A 100 0.21 -22.78 -0.16
CA ALA A 100 0.79 -22.09 0.99
C ALA A 100 2.33 -22.12 1.03
N ASN A 101 2.98 -23.14 0.46
CA ASN A 101 4.44 -23.24 0.41
C ASN A 101 5.08 -22.66 -0.87
N HIS A 102 4.26 -22.24 -1.84
CA HIS A 102 4.71 -21.82 -3.17
C HIS A 102 4.61 -20.31 -3.39
N VAL A 103 3.60 -19.65 -2.79
CA VAL A 103 3.36 -18.21 -2.97
C VAL A 103 4.04 -17.43 -1.84
N LEU A 104 5.18 -16.78 -2.07
CA LEU A 104 5.99 -16.23 -0.96
C LEU A 104 5.79 -14.73 -0.71
N ALA A 105 5.46 -13.96 -1.75
CA ALA A 105 5.48 -12.50 -1.72
C ALA A 105 4.43 -11.90 -0.76
N PHE A 106 4.82 -10.84 -0.04
CA PHE A 106 3.95 -10.04 0.84
C PHE A 106 3.27 -10.79 2.00
N ARG A 107 3.72 -12.00 2.33
CA ARG A 107 3.18 -12.82 3.44
C ARG A 107 4.09 -12.81 4.67
N LYS A 108 3.50 -13.08 5.82
CA LYS A 108 4.23 -13.29 7.08
C LYS A 108 4.42 -14.79 7.31
N ILE A 109 5.51 -15.33 6.75
CA ILE A 109 5.84 -16.76 6.88
C ILE A 109 6.77 -16.94 8.08
N PRO A 110 6.40 -17.68 9.13
CA PRO A 110 7.26 -17.91 10.29
C PRO A 110 8.55 -18.62 9.90
N LYS A 111 9.68 -18.18 10.44
CA LYS A 111 10.95 -18.90 10.27
C LYS A 111 11.04 -20.01 11.32
N PRO A 112 11.38 -21.26 10.94
CA PRO A 112 11.56 -22.35 11.89
C PRO A 112 12.54 -21.95 13.00
N GLN A 113 12.17 -22.23 14.26
CA GLN A 113 13.00 -21.98 15.44
C GLN A 113 13.42 -20.50 15.63
N SER A 114 12.62 -19.55 15.13
CA SER A 114 12.87 -18.12 15.30
C SER A 114 11.58 -17.35 15.54
N GLU A 115 11.65 -16.27 16.32
CA GLU A 115 10.56 -15.29 16.46
C GLU A 115 10.40 -14.40 15.21
N LYS A 116 11.31 -14.52 14.23
CA LYS A 116 11.29 -13.74 12.99
C LYS A 116 10.53 -14.47 11.90
N ASN A 117 10.02 -13.71 10.94
CA ASN A 117 9.51 -14.25 9.68
C ASN A 117 10.66 -14.47 8.69
N MET A 118 10.43 -15.36 7.72
CA MET A 118 11.32 -15.56 6.58
C MET A 118 11.46 -14.26 5.79
N CYS A 119 12.67 -14.00 5.31
CA CYS A 119 12.98 -12.87 4.44
C CYS A 119 13.44 -13.34 3.05
N ASN A 120 13.66 -12.40 2.13
CA ASN A 120 14.10 -12.70 0.76
C ASN A 120 15.38 -13.54 0.70
N ILE A 121 16.29 -13.38 1.67
CA ILE A 121 17.53 -14.17 1.74
C ILE A 121 17.21 -15.63 2.07
N ASP A 122 16.27 -15.87 2.99
CA ASP A 122 15.85 -17.23 3.35
C ASP A 122 15.20 -17.94 2.15
N PHE A 123 14.33 -17.23 1.41
CA PHE A 123 13.67 -17.77 0.22
C PHE A 123 14.65 -18.06 -0.91
N ALA A 124 15.62 -17.17 -1.15
CA ALA A 124 16.67 -17.40 -2.14
C ALA A 124 17.49 -18.65 -1.80
N ASN A 125 17.90 -18.80 -0.53
CA ASN A 125 18.63 -19.97 -0.08
C ASN A 125 17.81 -21.27 -0.25
N HIS A 126 16.51 -21.24 0.05
CA HIS A 126 15.63 -22.38 -0.18
C HIS A 126 15.59 -22.77 -1.66
N ALA A 127 15.40 -21.80 -2.57
CA ALA A 127 15.39 -22.05 -4.01
C ALA A 127 16.72 -22.65 -4.51
N PHE A 128 17.86 -22.13 -4.06
CA PHE A 128 19.17 -22.67 -4.44
C PHE A 128 19.39 -24.10 -3.93
N ARG A 129 18.99 -24.39 -2.69
CA ARG A 129 19.08 -25.75 -2.14
C ARG A 129 18.21 -26.74 -2.92
N GLU A 130 17.01 -26.32 -3.31
CA GLU A 130 16.10 -27.14 -4.12
C GLU A 130 16.72 -27.46 -5.48
N ILE A 131 17.30 -26.45 -6.16
CA ILE A 131 18.01 -26.64 -7.44
C ILE A 131 19.15 -27.66 -7.29
N VAL A 132 19.96 -27.55 -6.24
CA VAL A 132 21.04 -28.52 -5.98
C VAL A 132 20.49 -29.92 -5.73
N SER A 133 19.38 -30.03 -4.99
CA SER A 133 18.73 -31.32 -4.69
C SER A 133 18.14 -32.00 -5.93
N LEU A 134 17.57 -31.22 -6.86
CA LEU A 134 17.00 -31.74 -8.11
C LEU A 134 18.06 -32.25 -9.09
N GLY A 135 19.31 -31.79 -8.96
CA GLY A 135 20.42 -32.20 -9.82
C GLY A 135 20.26 -31.67 -11.24
N ASN A 136 20.10 -32.57 -12.22
CA ASN A 136 19.97 -32.19 -13.63
C ASN A 136 18.58 -31.59 -13.90
N CYS A 137 18.47 -30.27 -13.76
CA CYS A 137 17.22 -29.54 -13.90
C CYS A 137 17.41 -28.23 -14.70
N VAL A 138 16.29 -27.64 -15.12
CA VAL A 138 16.24 -26.33 -15.78
C VAL A 138 15.49 -25.37 -14.88
N ALA A 139 16.13 -24.25 -14.52
CA ALA A 139 15.50 -23.16 -13.80
C ALA A 139 14.96 -22.11 -14.77
N LEU A 140 13.66 -21.87 -14.73
CA LEU A 140 13.01 -20.81 -15.51
C LEU A 140 12.80 -19.57 -14.64
N VAL A 141 13.28 -18.42 -15.13
CA VAL A 141 13.11 -17.12 -14.47
C VAL A 141 12.26 -16.23 -15.36
N ILE A 142 11.12 -15.77 -14.82
CA ILE A 142 10.17 -14.93 -15.53
C ILE A 142 10.11 -13.57 -14.83
N ASP A 143 10.31 -12.50 -15.59
CA ASP A 143 10.22 -11.12 -15.09
C ASP A 143 8.91 -10.48 -15.56
N ILE A 144 8.10 -10.01 -14.60
CA ILE A 144 6.82 -9.33 -14.85
C ILE A 144 7.05 -7.84 -14.68
N LYS A 145 6.93 -7.08 -15.78
CA LYS A 145 7.09 -5.63 -15.77
C LYS A 145 5.80 -4.93 -15.39
N GLY A 146 5.91 -3.90 -14.54
CA GLY A 146 4.81 -2.98 -14.23
C GLY A 146 3.57 -3.66 -13.64
N PHE A 147 3.73 -4.59 -12.69
CA PHE A 147 2.60 -5.31 -12.09
C PHE A 147 1.51 -4.37 -11.57
N PHE A 148 1.88 -3.37 -10.75
CA PHE A 148 0.94 -2.40 -10.19
C PHE A 148 0.35 -1.47 -11.24
N ASP A 149 1.11 -1.15 -12.29
CA ASP A 149 0.68 -0.23 -13.36
C ASP A 149 -0.26 -0.90 -14.37
N ASN A 150 -0.31 -2.24 -14.42
CA ASN A 150 -1.09 -3.00 -15.39
C ASN A 150 -2.11 -3.95 -14.74
N LEU A 151 -2.30 -3.87 -13.42
CA LEU A 151 -3.25 -4.72 -12.71
C LEU A 151 -4.69 -4.37 -13.12
N ASP A 152 -5.39 -5.30 -13.78
CA ASP A 152 -6.77 -5.13 -14.19
C ASP A 152 -7.72 -5.05 -12.98
N HIS A 153 -8.60 -4.04 -13.01
CA HIS A 153 -9.52 -3.77 -11.90
C HIS A 153 -10.59 -4.85 -11.73
N GLU A 154 -11.12 -5.39 -12.83
CA GLU A 154 -12.16 -6.41 -12.77
C GLU A 154 -11.58 -7.72 -12.25
N ILE A 155 -10.39 -8.13 -12.72
CA ILE A 155 -9.68 -9.30 -12.18
C ILE A 155 -9.43 -9.14 -10.68
N LEU A 156 -8.97 -7.96 -10.23
CA LEU A 156 -8.78 -7.67 -8.81
C LEU A 156 -10.09 -7.80 -8.03
N LYS A 157 -11.19 -7.23 -8.54
CA LYS A 157 -12.50 -7.26 -7.90
C LYS A 157 -13.02 -8.70 -7.75
N GLN A 158 -12.95 -9.49 -8.81
CA GLN A 158 -13.42 -10.88 -8.81
C GLN A 158 -12.62 -11.74 -7.83
N ASN A 159 -11.29 -11.59 -7.80
CA ASN A 159 -10.46 -12.29 -6.83
C ASN A 159 -10.76 -11.87 -5.40
N TRP A 160 -11.06 -10.58 -5.16
CA TRP A 160 -11.44 -10.09 -3.85
C TRP A 160 -12.79 -10.66 -3.40
N ILE A 161 -13.79 -10.72 -4.29
CA ILE A 161 -15.08 -11.36 -4.02
C ILE A 161 -14.88 -12.85 -3.69
N CYS A 162 -14.14 -13.58 -4.52
CA CYS A 162 -13.82 -14.98 -4.33
C CYS A 162 -13.19 -15.25 -2.96
N LEU A 163 -12.26 -14.38 -2.53
CA LEU A 163 -11.58 -14.50 -1.24
C LEU A 163 -12.51 -14.32 -0.03
N LEU A 164 -13.61 -13.60 -0.18
CA LEU A 164 -14.55 -13.39 0.92
C LEU A 164 -15.49 -14.59 1.13
N GLU A 165 -15.45 -15.60 0.25
CA GLU A 165 -16.09 -16.93 0.30
C GLU A 165 -17.63 -16.98 0.45
N ASP A 166 -18.30 -15.85 0.72
CA ASP A 166 -19.74 -15.81 1.06
C ASP A 166 -20.56 -14.75 0.30
N GLN A 167 -20.03 -14.18 -0.79
CA GLN A 167 -20.69 -13.06 -1.45
C GLN A 167 -20.59 -13.13 -2.99
N ASN A 168 -21.68 -12.77 -3.68
CA ASN A 168 -21.65 -12.54 -5.13
C ASN A 168 -21.12 -11.14 -5.49
N PHE A 169 -20.95 -10.26 -4.48
CA PHE A 169 -20.57 -8.86 -4.63
C PHE A 169 -19.65 -8.44 -3.49
N LEU A 170 -18.83 -7.41 -3.68
CA LEU A 170 -18.08 -6.84 -2.55
C LEU A 170 -19.07 -6.18 -1.57
N PRO A 171 -18.95 -6.47 -0.25
CA PRO A 171 -19.62 -5.68 0.77
C PRO A 171 -19.34 -4.18 0.59
N GLU A 172 -20.29 -3.32 0.97
CA GLU A 172 -20.21 -1.88 0.66
C GLU A 172 -18.93 -1.22 1.18
N ASP A 173 -18.50 -1.56 2.38
CA ASP A 173 -17.29 -1.05 3.01
C ASP A 173 -16.03 -1.54 2.28
N HIS A 174 -15.97 -2.81 1.91
CA HIS A 174 -14.92 -3.36 1.04
C HIS A 174 -14.91 -2.69 -0.34
N TYR A 175 -16.08 -2.44 -0.92
CA TYR A 175 -16.21 -1.76 -2.20
C TYR A 175 -15.70 -0.32 -2.13
N CYS A 176 -15.93 0.40 -1.02
CA CYS A 176 -15.35 1.72 -0.80
C CYS A 176 -13.82 1.69 -0.81
N VAL A 177 -13.19 0.69 -0.17
CA VAL A 177 -11.73 0.51 -0.18
C VAL A 177 -11.22 0.10 -1.56
N TYR A 178 -11.88 -0.85 -2.22
CA TYR A 178 -11.57 -1.24 -3.59
C TYR A 178 -11.63 -0.04 -4.55
N LYS A 179 -12.69 0.78 -4.43
CA LYS A 179 -12.88 1.97 -5.26
C LYS A 179 -11.82 3.03 -5.01
N SER A 180 -11.38 3.23 -3.76
CA SER A 180 -10.34 4.20 -3.44
C SER A 180 -8.95 3.78 -3.95
N LEU A 181 -8.72 2.48 -4.14
CA LEU A 181 -7.50 1.93 -4.75
C LEU A 181 -7.56 1.85 -6.28
N THR A 182 -8.72 1.65 -6.89
CA THR A 182 -8.85 1.49 -8.35
C THR A 182 -9.14 2.81 -9.06
N LYS A 183 -10.07 3.60 -8.53
CA LYS A 183 -10.41 4.95 -9.00
C LYS A 183 -9.77 6.00 -8.11
N TYR A 184 -8.51 5.75 -7.73
CA TYR A 184 -7.73 6.64 -6.90
C TYR A 184 -7.52 7.99 -7.58
N SER A 185 -7.28 9.01 -6.76
CA SER A 185 -6.89 10.33 -7.22
C SER A 185 -5.58 10.73 -6.56
N PHE A 186 -4.81 11.61 -7.18
CA PHE A 186 -3.53 12.05 -6.65
C PHE A 186 -3.25 13.52 -6.97
N VAL A 187 -2.31 14.10 -6.22
CA VAL A 187 -1.74 15.42 -6.46
C VAL A 187 -0.23 15.25 -6.53
N GLU A 188 0.42 15.86 -7.53
CA GLU A 188 1.88 15.87 -7.63
C GLU A 188 2.46 16.71 -6.49
N LYS A 189 3.41 16.14 -5.74
CA LYS A 189 4.02 16.78 -4.57
C LYS A 189 4.68 18.11 -4.91
N GLU A 190 5.29 18.23 -6.08
CA GLU A 190 5.92 19.47 -6.54
C GLU A 190 4.89 20.59 -6.76
N GLN A 191 3.78 20.29 -7.44
CA GLN A 191 2.68 21.23 -7.64
C GLN A 191 2.05 21.66 -6.30
N LEU A 192 1.97 20.73 -5.33
CA LEU A 192 1.50 21.03 -3.99
C LEU A 192 2.41 22.05 -3.29
N TYR A 193 3.73 21.89 -3.41
CA TYR A 193 4.70 22.77 -2.76
C TYR A 193 4.68 24.17 -3.37
N GLU A 194 4.62 24.25 -4.69
CA GLU A 194 4.50 25.52 -5.41
C GLU A 194 3.22 26.26 -5.01
N LYS A 195 2.09 25.55 -4.99
CA LYS A 195 0.78 26.20 -4.70
C LYS A 195 0.64 26.66 -3.26
N LEU A 196 1.26 25.96 -2.32
CA LEU A 196 1.22 26.30 -0.89
C LEU A 196 2.42 27.14 -0.43
N SER A 197 3.31 27.54 -1.35
CA SER A 197 4.55 28.27 -1.06
C SER A 197 5.42 27.58 0.00
N ILE A 198 5.49 26.24 -0.06
CA ILE A 198 6.25 25.42 0.88
C ILE A 198 7.68 25.27 0.36
N SER A 199 8.67 25.66 1.17
CA SER A 199 10.08 25.47 0.83
C SER A 199 10.45 24.00 0.77
N LYS A 200 11.11 23.58 -0.33
CA LYS A 200 11.68 22.24 -0.51
C LYS A 200 12.68 21.87 0.60
N ASN A 201 13.30 22.83 1.29
CA ASN A 201 14.34 22.59 2.30
C ASN A 201 13.85 22.52 3.76
N ASN A 202 12.60 22.92 4.05
CA ASN A 202 12.08 23.05 5.44
C ASN A 202 10.72 22.36 5.67
N HIS A 203 10.34 21.43 4.79
CA HIS A 203 9.03 20.77 4.80
C HIS A 203 8.72 19.99 6.10
N GLN A 204 9.73 19.57 6.88
CA GLN A 204 9.53 18.88 8.16
C GLN A 204 9.04 19.78 9.32
N ARG A 205 9.00 21.11 9.13
CA ARG A 205 8.59 22.08 10.17
C ARG A 205 7.14 22.56 10.02
N LEU A 206 6.33 21.91 9.19
CA LEU A 206 4.93 22.30 9.02
C LEU A 206 4.14 22.08 10.32
N PRO A 207 3.34 23.06 10.78
CA PRO A 207 2.56 22.94 12.00
C PRO A 207 1.57 21.77 11.88
N ASN A 208 1.50 20.94 12.93
CA ASN A 208 0.61 19.77 13.04
C ASN A 208 0.81 18.65 12.00
N TYR A 209 1.99 18.56 11.36
CA TYR A 209 2.30 17.54 10.35
C TYR A 209 1.29 17.50 9.19
N LYS A 210 0.74 18.66 8.80
CA LYS A 210 -0.21 18.79 7.70
C LYS A 210 0.26 19.79 6.66
N TYR A 211 -0.05 19.52 5.39
CA TYR A 211 0.18 20.47 4.30
C TYR A 211 -0.67 21.72 4.41
N CYS A 212 -1.97 21.58 4.71
CA CYS A 212 -2.87 22.70 4.89
C CYS A 212 -4.13 22.31 5.67
N HIS A 213 -4.94 23.31 6.06
CA HIS A 213 -6.26 23.10 6.64
C HIS A 213 -7.27 22.65 5.56
N PRO A 214 -8.33 21.87 5.89
CA PRO A 214 -9.33 21.42 4.91
C PRO A 214 -9.99 22.53 4.08
N SER A 215 -10.17 23.73 4.64
CA SER A 215 -10.68 24.90 3.89
C SER A 215 -9.70 25.33 2.78
N THR A 216 -8.41 25.40 3.10
CA THR A 216 -7.33 25.68 2.15
C THR A 216 -7.22 24.59 1.09
N PHE A 217 -7.34 23.32 1.47
CA PHE A 217 -7.38 22.21 0.51
C PHE A 217 -8.49 22.39 -0.53
N ARG A 218 -9.71 22.70 -0.09
CA ARG A 218 -10.85 22.93 -1.00
C ARG A 218 -10.60 24.12 -1.93
N LYS A 219 -10.06 25.23 -1.42
CA LYS A 219 -9.83 26.45 -2.19
C LYS A 219 -8.64 26.34 -3.15
N LEU A 220 -7.48 25.95 -2.63
CA LEU A 220 -6.21 26.01 -3.36
C LEU A 220 -5.89 24.75 -4.15
N ILE A 221 -6.27 23.56 -3.66
CA ILE A 221 -5.95 22.30 -4.34
C ILE A 221 -7.09 21.89 -5.26
N ARG A 222 -8.28 21.69 -4.69
CA ARG A 222 -9.47 21.30 -5.48
C ARG A 222 -9.94 22.43 -6.39
N GLY A 223 -10.03 23.66 -5.87
CA GLY A 223 -10.48 24.83 -6.65
C GLY A 223 -9.56 25.18 -7.83
N ASN A 224 -8.27 24.83 -7.76
CA ASN A 224 -7.33 25.02 -8.87
C ASN A 224 -7.11 23.75 -9.70
N LYS A 225 -7.96 22.73 -9.55
CA LYS A 225 -7.95 21.50 -10.35
C LYS A 225 -6.60 20.76 -10.34
N LEU A 226 -5.89 20.76 -9.21
CA LEU A 226 -4.60 20.05 -9.06
C LEU A 226 -4.77 18.53 -8.83
N ILE A 227 -6.01 18.06 -8.65
CA ILE A 227 -6.31 16.64 -8.40
C ILE A 227 -6.46 15.92 -9.74
N GLN A 228 -5.61 14.93 -9.96
CA GLN A 228 -5.68 14.00 -11.08
C GLN A 228 -6.37 12.71 -10.63
N ILE A 229 -7.07 12.04 -11.53
CA ILE A 229 -7.84 10.82 -11.24
C ILE A 229 -7.37 9.72 -12.18
N ASN A 230 -7.22 8.50 -11.66
CA ASN A 230 -7.04 7.33 -12.52
C ASN A 230 -8.34 7.05 -13.30
N SER A 231 -8.35 7.42 -14.58
CA SER A 231 -9.46 7.13 -15.49
C SER A 231 -9.42 5.72 -16.08
N ASN A 232 -8.30 5.00 -15.92
CA ASN A 232 -8.12 3.68 -16.50
C ASN A 232 -8.93 2.61 -15.73
N ASN A 233 -9.12 1.46 -16.37
CA ASN A 233 -9.70 0.25 -15.76
C ASN A 233 -8.61 -0.73 -15.27
N TYR A 234 -7.39 -0.23 -15.16
CA TYR A 234 -6.24 -0.94 -14.64
C TYR A 234 -5.40 0.04 -13.81
N ALA A 235 -4.34 -0.49 -13.20
CA ALA A 235 -3.43 0.19 -12.30
C ALA A 235 -3.95 0.43 -10.88
N ILE A 236 -3.09 0.22 -9.88
CA ILE A 236 -3.35 0.54 -8.47
C ILE A 236 -2.17 1.31 -7.86
N PRO A 237 -2.39 2.10 -6.80
CA PRO A 237 -1.34 2.86 -6.13
C PRO A 237 -0.21 1.96 -5.61
N GLN A 238 1.03 2.32 -5.94
CA GLN A 238 2.20 1.80 -5.28
C GLN A 238 2.58 2.74 -4.11
N VAL A 239 2.46 2.23 -2.88
CA VAL A 239 2.54 2.99 -1.61
C VAL A 239 3.80 2.67 -0.84
#